data_AF-A0A973D2Z2-F1
#
_entry.id   AF-A0A973D2Z2-F1
#
_cell.length_a   1.000
_cell.length_b   1.000
_cell.length_c   1.000
_cell.angle_alpha   90.00
_cell.angle_beta   90.00
_cell.angle_gamma   90.00
#
_symmetry.space_group_name_H-M   'P 1'
#
loop_
_entity.id
_entity.type
_entity.pdbx_description
1 polymer ?
#
loop_
_entity_poly.entity_id
_entity_poly.type
_entity_poly.pdbx_seq_one_letter_code
_entity_poly.pdbx_strand_id
1 'polypeptide(L)' 'NQNPSTGANIQNLSTEEKESNLYIINVELQATNRIHLANIMRKIRVMDDIQKVYRRK' A
#
# COMPACT_ATOMS: atom_id res chain seq x y z
N ASN A 1 23.27 -1.08 -6.87
CA ASN A 1 22.44 -1.12 -5.65
C ASN A 1 21.20 -0.24 -5.84
N GLN A 2 20.20 -0.71 -6.59
CA GLN A 2 18.92 -0.02 -6.69
C GLN A 2 17.92 -0.77 -5.83
N ASN A 3 17.70 -0.27 -4.61
CA ASN A 3 16.56 -0.69 -3.81
C ASN A 3 15.31 -0.27 -4.59
N PRO A 4 14.40 -1.18 -5.00
CA PRO A 4 13.27 -0.79 -5.80
C PRO A 4 12.22 -0.16 -4.87
N SER A 5 12.50 1.05 -4.39
CA SER A 5 11.47 1.97 -3.94
C SER A 5 10.44 2.05 -5.06
N THR A 6 9.15 1.95 -4.72
CA THR A 6 8.09 1.92 -5.74
C THR A 6 8.11 3.15 -6.65
N GLY A 7 8.75 4.25 -6.24
CA GLY A 7 8.68 5.54 -6.93
C GLY A 7 7.34 6.23 -6.70
N ALA A 8 6.55 5.73 -5.75
CA ALA A 8 5.27 6.30 -5.35
C ALA A 8 5.47 7.40 -4.30
N ASN A 9 4.76 8.51 -4.45
CA ASN A 9 4.71 9.55 -3.44
C ASN A 9 3.49 9.33 -2.55
N ILE A 10 3.69 9.23 -1.23
CA ILE A 10 2.61 9.10 -0.25
C ILE A 10 2.13 10.52 0.10
N GLN A 11 0.84 10.78 -0.08
CA GLN A 11 0.20 12.04 0.25
C GLN A 11 -0.37 12.01 1.67
N ASN A 12 -0.95 10.88 2.06
CA ASN A 12 -1.54 10.70 3.37
C ASN A 12 -1.42 9.25 3.83
N LEU A 13 -1.31 9.07 5.15
CA LEU A 13 -1.25 7.78 5.82
C LEU A 13 -2.03 7.87 7.13
N SER A 14 -3.05 7.04 7.27
CA SER A 14 -3.74 6.87 8.55
C SER A 14 -3.80 5.40 8.93
N THR A 15 -3.88 5.15 10.23
CA THR A 15 -4.00 3.81 10.78
C THR A 15 -5.15 3.79 11.79
N GLU A 16 -5.99 2.78 11.68
CA GLU A 16 -7.13 2.54 12.56
C GLU A 16 -6.96 1.15 13.16
N GLU A 17 -7.04 1.04 14.48
CA GLU A 17 -7.12 -0.25 15.16
C GLU A 17 -8.56 -0.76 15.06
N LYS A 18 -8.74 -2.00 14.61
CA LYS A 18 -10.07 -2.62 14.47
C LYS A 18 -10.35 -3.58 15.64
N GLU A 19 -9.48 -4.56 15.80
CA GLU A 19 -9.51 -5.63 16.81
C GLU A 19 -8.07 -5.94 17.21
N SER A 20 -7.83 -6.64 18.33
CA SER A 20 -6.46 -6.95 18.77
C SER A 20 -5.62 -7.56 17.64
N ASN A 21 -4.51 -6.89 17.32
CA ASN A 21 -3.56 -7.24 16.24
C ASN A 21 -4.06 -7.06 14.79
N LEU A 22 -5.24 -6.46 14.57
CA LEU A 22 -5.74 -6.10 13.24
C LEU A 22 -5.79 -4.58 13.07
N TYR A 23 -4.98 -4.10 12.13
CA TYR A 23 -4.90 -2.70 11.76
C TYR A 23 -5.42 -2.48 10.35
N ILE A 24 -6.19 -1.42 10.16
CA ILE A 24 -6.55 -0.88 8.86
C ILE A 24 -5.59 0.26 8.58
N ILE A 25 -4.80 0.14 7.51
CA ILE A 25 -3.93 1.21 7.03
C ILE A 25 -4.56 1.81 5.79
N ASN A 26 -4.90 3.10 5.84
CA ASN A 26 -5.34 3.85 4.66
C ASN A 26 -4.13 4.62 4.11
N VAL A 27 -3.84 4.41 2.83
CA VAL A 27 -2.75 5.10 2.12
C VAL A 27 -3.31 5.87 0.94
N GLU A 28 -3.05 7.16 0.91
CA GLU A 28 -3.26 8.00 -0.27
C GLU A 28 -1.91 8.23 -0.95
N LEU A 29 -1.82 7.92 -2.24
CA LEU A 29 -0.58 8.00 -2.99
C LEU A 29 -0.80 8.40 -4.44
N GLN A 30 0.25 8.92 -5.06
CA GLN A 30 0.29 9.20 -6.48
C GLN A 30 0.95 8.04 -7.23
N ALA A 31 0.28 7.57 -8.29
CA ALA A 31 0.82 6.62 -9.24
C ALA A 31 0.79 7.22 -10.64
N THR A 32 1.90 7.11 -11.36
CA THR A 32 2.09 7.71 -12.69
C THR A 32 1.29 7.01 -13.79
N ASN A 33 1.01 5.71 -13.65
CA ASN A 33 0.16 4.95 -14.55
C ASN A 33 -0.37 3.66 -13.88
N ARG A 34 -1.23 2.91 -14.59
CA ARG A 34 -1.83 1.67 -14.08
C ARG A 34 -0.80 0.56 -13.76
N ILE A 35 0.31 0.51 -14.50
CA ILE A 35 1.37 -0.50 -14.30
C ILE A 35 2.12 -0.19 -13.01
N HIS A 36 2.45 1.08 -12.77
CA HIS A 36 3.05 1.56 -11.53
C HIS A 36 2.14 1.25 -10.33
N LEU A 37 0.84 1.56 -10.42
CA LEU A 37 -0.12 1.20 -9.38
C LEU A 37 -0.18 -0.31 -9.13
N ALA A 38 -0.23 -1.12 -10.18
CA ALA A 38 -0.22 -2.58 -10.05
C ALA A 38 1.05 -3.09 -9.35
N ASN A 39 2.21 -2.52 -9.65
CA ASN A 39 3.48 -2.87 -9.02
C ASN A 39 3.51 -2.50 -7.53
N ILE A 40 2.98 -1.32 -7.15
CA ILE A 40 2.82 -0.92 -5.75
C ILE A 40 1.93 -1.92 -5.02
N MET A 41 0.72 -2.17 -5.56
CA MET A 41 -0.26 -3.07 -4.94
C MET A 41 0.25 -4.51 -4.82
N ARG A 42 1.02 -4.98 -5.81
CA ARG A 42 1.64 -6.33 -5.79
C ARG A 42 2.66 -6.45 -4.67
N LYS A 43 3.50 -5.43 -4.45
CA LYS A 43 4.48 -5.43 -3.35
C LYS A 43 3.81 -5.47 -1.99
N ILE A 44 2.74 -4.67 -1.79
CA ILE A 44 2.01 -4.66 -0.52
C ILE A 44 1.33 -6.02 -0.29
N ARG A 45 0.73 -6.62 -1.32
CA ARG A 45 -0.02 -7.88 -1.21
C ARG A 45 0.84 -9.09 -0.79
N VAL A 46 2.15 -9.07 -1.05
CA VAL A 46 3.05 -10.19 -0.72
C VAL A 46 3.79 -10.03 0.61
N MET A 47 3.49 -8.99 1.39
CA MET A 47 4.03 -8.84 2.74
C MET A 47 3.34 -9.83 3.69
N ASP A 48 4.12 -10.47 4.56
CA ASP A 48 3.66 -11.63 5.36
C ASP A 48 2.41 -11.36 6.21
N ASP A 49 2.28 -10.16 6.80
CA ASP A 49 1.18 -9.82 7.72
C ASP A 49 -0.04 -9.18 7.03
N ILE A 50 -0.05 -9.10 5.70
CA ILE A 50 -1.13 -8.43 4.96
C ILE A 50 -2.27 -9.40 4.66
N GLN A 51 -3.40 -9.18 5.35
CA GLN A 51 -4.64 -9.93 5.15
C GLN A 51 -5.36 -9.58 3.82
N LYS A 52 -5.43 -8.28 3.49
CA LYS A 52 -6.18 -7.79 2.33
C LYS A 52 -5.65 -6.45 1.83
N VAL A 53 -5.57 -6.31 0.50
CA VAL A 53 -5.26 -5.04 -0.16
C VAL A 53 -6.27 -4.78 -1.26
N TYR A 54 -6.92 -3.63 -1.21
CA TYR A 54 -7.82 -3.17 -2.26
C TYR A 54 -7.65 -1.68 -2.50
N ARG A 55 -7.98 -1.25 -3.71
CA ARG A 55 -8.03 0.17 -4.04
C ARG A 55 -9.39 0.72 -3.62
N ARG A 56 -9.41 1.77 -2.81
CA ARG A 56 -10.64 2.54 -2.53
C ARG A 56 -11.01 3.35 -3.78
N LYS A 57 -12.29 3.36 -4.15
CA LYS A 57 -12.80 4.18 -5.25
C LYS A 57 -13.01 5.62 -4.82
#